data_AF-A0A7W4NN93-F1
#
_entry.id   AF-A0A7W4NN93-F1
#
_cell.length_a   1.000
_cell.length_b   1.000
_cell.length_c   1.000
_cell.angle_alpha   90.00
_cell.angle_beta   90.00
_cell.angle_gamma   90.00
#
_symmetry.space_group_name_H-M   'P 1'
#
loop_
_entity.id
_entity.type
_entity.pdbx_description
1 polymer ?
#
loop_
_entity_poly.entity_id
_entity_poly.type
_entity_poly.pdbx_seq_one_letter_code
_entity_poly.pdbx_strand_id
1 'polypeptide(L)' 'MTKFEQMIETGIATWSGIVPPSELARRLEAELAVTISAFEAMRGQLRFEDEPSSFEAALQAAKQ' A
#
# COMPACT_ATOMS: atom_id res chain seq x y z
N MET A 1 -22.24 3.68 8.64
CA MET A 1 -21.56 4.84 8.03
C MET A 1 -21.66 6.02 8.96
N THR A 2 -20.54 6.60 9.36
CA THR A 2 -20.49 7.78 10.24
C THR A 2 -20.97 9.03 9.49
N LYS A 3 -21.35 10.09 10.22
CA LYS A 3 -21.71 11.38 9.61
C LYS A 3 -20.55 11.99 8.81
N PHE A 4 -19.33 11.73 9.26
CA PHE A 4 -18.13 12.14 8.54
C PHE A 4 -18.00 11.39 7.20
N GLU A 5 -18.14 10.07 7.20
CA GLU A 5 -18.13 9.27 5.97
C GLU A 5 -19.19 9.73 4.96
N GLN A 6 -20.42 10.03 5.42
CA GLN A 6 -21.49 10.57 4.57
C GLN A 6 -21.15 11.92 3.94
N MET A 7 -20.52 12.82 4.70
CA MET A 7 -20.09 14.13 4.22
C MET A 7 -19.02 13.97 3.13
N ILE A 8 -18.06 13.06 3.33
CA ILE A 8 -17.01 12.76 2.36
C ILE A 8 -17.61 12.18 1.07
N GLU A 9 -18.49 11.17 1.16
CA GLU A 9 -19.14 10.58 -0.01
C GLU A 9 -19.96 11.60 -0.80
N THR A 10 -20.69 12.48 -0.12
CA THR A 10 -21.45 13.56 -0.76
C THR A 10 -20.54 14.53 -1.50
N GLY A 11 -19.40 14.88 -0.90
CA GLY A 11 -18.40 15.73 -1.54
C GLY A 11 -17.80 15.09 -2.79
N ILE A 12 -17.43 13.82 -2.71
CA ILE A 12 -16.87 13.04 -3.84
C ILE A 12 -17.89 12.96 -4.98
N ALA A 13 -19.15 12.66 -4.69
CA ALA A 13 -20.20 12.62 -5.70
C ALA A 13 -20.44 13.99 -6.35
N THR A 14 -20.48 15.06 -5.55
CA THR A 14 -20.76 16.42 -6.02
C THR A 14 -19.66 16.96 -6.92
N TRP A 15 -18.39 16.79 -6.53
CA TRP A 15 -17.27 17.44 -7.21
C TRP A 15 -16.57 16.56 -8.23
N SER A 16 -16.65 15.24 -8.09
CA SER A 16 -15.95 14.28 -8.95
C SER A 16 -16.90 13.37 -9.72
N GLY A 17 -18.20 13.40 -9.45
CA GLY A 17 -19.19 12.53 -10.11
C GLY A 17 -19.02 11.04 -9.80
N ILE A 18 -18.20 10.70 -8.80
CA ILE A 18 -17.93 9.31 -8.43
C ILE A 18 -18.95 8.89 -7.37
N VAL A 19 -19.72 7.85 -7.68
CA VAL A 19 -20.68 7.23 -6.75
C VAL A 19 -20.32 5.75 -6.59
N PRO A 20 -20.11 5.25 -5.36
CA PRO A 20 -19.93 3.83 -5.12
C PRO A 20 -21.20 3.02 -5.44
N PRO A 21 -21.08 1.78 -5.96
CA PRO A 21 -19.84 1.14 -6.38
C PRO A 21 -19.37 1.66 -7.76
N SER A 22 -18.12 2.14 -7.83
CA SER A 22 -17.50 2.61 -9.07
C SER A 22 -17.00 1.41 -9.88
N GLU A 23 -17.48 1.26 -11.11
CA GLU A 23 -16.99 0.23 -12.05
C GLU A 23 -15.48 0.33 -12.28
N LEU A 24 -14.94 1.56 -12.36
CA LEU A 24 -13.51 1.78 -12.49
C LEU A 24 -12.75 1.30 -11.25
N ALA A 25 -13.29 1.56 -10.05
CA ALA A 25 -12.69 1.09 -8.81
C ALA A 25 -12.66 -0.45 -8.74
N ARG A 26 -13.73 -1.13 -9.18
CA ARG A 26 -13.77 -2.60 -9.25
C ARG A 26 -12.73 -3.18 -10.21
N ARG A 27 -12.52 -2.54 -11.37
CA ARG A 27 -11.48 -2.96 -12.32
C ARG A 27 -10.09 -2.75 -11.75
N LEU A 28 -9.84 -1.59 -11.15
CA LEU A 28 -8.57 -1.28 -10.52
C LEU A 28 -8.24 -2.23 -9.36
N GLU A 29 -9.25 -2.62 -8.55
CA GLU A 29 -9.10 -3.63 -7.50
C GLU A 29 -8.64 -4.97 -8.08
N ALA A 30 -9.26 -5.43 -9.17
CA ALA A 30 -8.88 -6.67 -9.84
C ALA A 30 -7.44 -6.62 -10.40
N GLU A 31 -7.02 -5.47 -10.96
CA GLU A 31 -5.64 -5.25 -11.42
C GLU A 31 -4.64 -5.22 -10.26
N LEU A 32 -5.02 -4.58 -9.14
CA LEU A 32 -4.20 -4.49 -7.94
C LEU A 32 -4.01 -5.84 -7.26
N ALA A 33 -4.98 -6.76 -7.35
CA ALA A 33 -4.88 -8.09 -6.74
C ALA A 33 -3.62 -8.83 -7.20
N VAL A 34 -3.30 -8.78 -8.50
CA VAL A 34 -2.08 -9.39 -9.07
C VAL A 34 -0.82 -8.77 -8.46
N THR A 35 -0.82 -7.44 -8.33
CA THR A 35 0.30 -6.69 -7.74
C THR A 35 0.49 -7.06 -6.27
N ILE A 36 -0.59 -7.13 -5.50
CA ILE A 36 -0.56 -7.54 -4.08
C ILE A 36 -0.01 -8.95 -3.95
N SER A 37 -0.50 -9.91 -4.73
CA SER A 37 0.00 -11.29 -4.71
C SER A 37 1.48 -11.39 -5.07
N ALA A 38 1.96 -10.57 -6.01
CA ALA A 38 3.38 -10.50 -6.34
C ALA A 38 4.22 -10.00 -5.15
N PHE A 39 3.77 -8.95 -4.44
CA PHE A 39 4.45 -8.47 -3.23
C PHE A 39 4.41 -9.48 -2.09
N GLU A 40 3.30 -10.19 -1.91
CA GLU A 40 3.18 -11.25 -0.92
C GLU A 40 4.13 -12.41 -1.22
N ALA A 41 4.26 -12.81 -2.49
CA ALA A 41 5.20 -13.84 -2.90
C ALA A 41 6.67 -13.44 -2.64
N MET A 42 7.01 -12.16 -2.84
CA MET A 42 8.35 -11.63 -2.54
C MET A 42 8.61 -11.40 -1.05
N ARG A 43 7.57 -11.41 -0.20
CA ARG A 43 7.70 -11.15 1.24
C ARG A 43 8.56 -12.24 1.89
N GLY A 44 9.61 -11.82 2.60
CA GLY A 44 10.56 -12.74 3.23
C GLY A 44 11.56 -13.41 2.26
N GLN A 45 11.47 -13.14 0.95
CA GLN A 45 12.46 -13.60 -0.04
C GLN A 45 13.54 -12.55 -0.29
N LEU A 46 13.22 -11.27 -0.12
CA LEU A 46 14.18 -10.18 -0.22
C LEU A 46 15.04 -10.15 1.03
N ARG A 47 16.31 -10.57 0.90
CA ARG A 47 17.35 -10.37 1.90
C ARG A 47 17.74 -8.89 1.96
N PHE A 48 16.87 -8.06 2.54
CA PHE A 48 17.29 -6.74 3.03
C PHE A 48 18.22 -6.85 4.26
N GLU A 49 18.48 -8.08 4.74
CA GLU A 49 19.22 -8.38 5.97
C GLU A 49 20.72 -8.62 5.78
N ASP A 50 21.24 -8.56 4.54
CA ASP A 50 22.70 -8.68 4.32
C ASP A 50 23.43 -7.35 4.63
N GLU A 51 22.70 -6.24 4.78
CA GLU A 51 23.24 -5.01 5.35
C GLU A 51 22.82 -4.86 6.83
N PRO A 52 23.73 -4.38 7.69
CA PRO A 52 23.40 -4.12 9.08
C PRO A 52 22.24 -3.13 9.18
N SER A 53 21.08 -3.63 9.62
CA SER A 53 19.83 -2.87 9.71
C SER A 53 19.83 -1.83 10.84
N SER A 54 20.94 -1.71 11.60
CA SER A 54 21.16 -0.67 12.61
C SER A 54 22.53 0.00 12.43
N PHE A 55 22.61 1.26 12.87
CA PHE A 55 23.84 2.05 12.85
C PHE A 55 24.98 1.38 13.64
N GLU A 56 24.69 0.76 14.80
CA GLU A 56 25.75 0.07 15.56
C GLU A 56 26.31 -1.14 14.82
N ALA A 57 25.47 -1.91 14.13
CA ALA A 57 25.90 -3.06 13.36
C ALA A 57 26.77 -2.63 12.15
N ALA A 58 26.44 -1.50 11.51
CA ALA A 58 27.25 -0.90 10.45
C ALA A 58 28.62 -0.41 10.97
N LEU A 59 28.62 0.22 12.14
CA LEU A 59 29.84 0.72 12.79
C LEU A 59 30.81 -0.40 13.21
N GLN A 60 30.31 -1.58 13.55
CA GLN A 60 31.16 -2.74 13.88
C GLN A 60 31.73 -3.43 12.63
N ALA A 61 30.94 -3.57 11.56
CA ALA A 61 31.42 -4.15 10.31
C ALA A 61 32.56 -3.33 9.69
N ALA A 62 32.51 -1.99 9.76
CA ALA A 62 33.52 -1.10 9.22
C ALA A 62 34.87 -1.07 9.98
N LYS A 63 34.98 -1.81 11.10
CA LYS A 63 36.20 -1.90 11.92
C LYS A 63 37.03 -3.17 11.63
N GLN A 64 36.54 -4.07 10.78
CA GLN A 64 37.27 -5.22 10.26
C GLN A 64 38.08 -4.82 9.03
#